data_AF-A0A918YQQ8-F1
#
_entry.id   AF-A0A918YQQ8-F1
#
_cell.length_a   1.000
_cell.length_b   1.000
_cell.length_c   1.000
_cell.angle_alpha   90.00
_cell.angle_beta   90.00
_cell.angle_gamma   90.00
#
_symmetry.space_group_name_H-M   'P 1'
#
loop_
_entity.id
_entity.type
_entity.pdbx_description
1 polymer ?
#
loop_
_entity_poly.entity_id
_entity_poly.type
_entity_poly.pdbx_seq_one_letter_code
_entity_poly.pdbx_strand_id
1 'polypeptide(L)'
;MLRGLTEPVRSWLPEPVRSWWGGRRASCRGPAGDRGLSTVEVVILAPVIILFILVLVAFGQLVDGRGAIDGAARDAARAGSIQKDHALAMSEARRAAESDLADVCSGPVSVVQTSSGFNPDVDPFFTVEVSCQVRGLATLGLDVPTHLSARFSSPLDPYRRSA
;
A
#
# COMPACT_ATOMS: atom_id res chain seq x y z
N MET A 1 21.17 16.21 51.03
CA MET A 1 22.48 16.88 51.08
C MET A 1 23.51 15.87 50.59
N LEU A 2 24.27 16.20 49.54
CA LEU A 2 25.22 15.42 48.67
C LEU A 2 24.75 15.67 47.22
N ARG A 3 25.16 16.68 46.43
CA ARG A 3 26.46 17.33 46.11
C ARG A 3 27.44 16.42 45.36
N GLY A 4 27.62 16.72 44.06
CA GLY A 4 28.70 16.23 43.19
C GLY A 4 28.28 15.03 42.32
N LEU A 5 28.60 14.92 41.03
CA LEU A 5 29.45 15.71 40.15
C LEU A 5 28.89 15.65 38.72
N THR A 6 29.04 16.77 38.04
CA THR A 6 28.93 16.97 36.62
C THR A 6 30.16 16.38 35.91
N GLU A 7 29.97 15.48 34.95
CA GLU A 7 30.99 15.15 33.95
C GLU A 7 30.43 15.36 32.53
N PRO A 8 30.94 16.33 31.76
CA PRO A 8 30.64 16.47 30.34
C PRO A 8 31.79 15.85 29.53
N VAL A 9 31.68 14.57 29.16
CA VAL A 9 32.64 13.96 28.21
C VAL A 9 32.23 14.33 26.80
N ARG A 10 32.68 15.53 26.40
CA ARG A 10 32.85 15.97 25.03
C ARG A 10 34.00 15.18 24.40
N SER A 11 33.71 14.20 23.54
CA SER A 11 34.72 13.66 22.61
C SER A 11 34.09 12.76 21.54
N TRP A 12 33.28 13.36 20.66
CA TRP A 12 32.98 12.79 19.35
C TRP A 12 33.42 13.84 18.31
N LEU A 13 34.73 14.02 18.18
CA LEU A 13 35.32 14.77 17.07
C LEU A 13 35.47 13.79 15.89
N PRO A 14 34.98 14.14 14.69
CA PRO A 14 35.27 13.37 13.49
C PRO A 14 36.77 13.50 13.13
N GLU A 15 37.35 12.37 12.72
CA GLU A 15 38.73 12.24 12.26
C GLU A 15 39.09 13.29 11.17
N PRO A 16 40.32 13.83 11.17
CA PRO A 16 40.76 14.73 10.12
C PRO A 16 40.85 14.00 8.78
N VAL A 17 40.10 14.53 7.80
CA VAL A 17 40.18 14.20 6.38
C VAL A 17 41.65 14.27 5.93
N ARG A 18 42.28 13.12 5.77
CA ARG A 18 43.60 13.01 5.14
C ARG A 18 43.46 13.31 3.66
N SER A 19 43.88 14.52 3.30
CA SER A 19 44.00 15.04 1.94
C SER A 19 45.00 14.21 1.13
N TRP A 20 44.49 13.24 0.37
CA TRP A 20 45.24 12.47 -0.62
C TRP A 20 45.28 13.21 -1.97
N TRP A 21 45.93 14.37 -2.01
CA TRP A 21 46.21 15.07 -3.27
C TRP A 21 47.52 14.55 -3.86
N GLY A 22 47.47 13.29 -4.31
CA GLY A 22 48.49 12.68 -5.15
C GLY A 22 48.14 12.92 -6.62
N GLY A 23 48.74 13.97 -7.19
CA GLY A 23 48.58 14.34 -8.60
C GLY A 23 48.91 13.19 -9.54
N ARG A 24 47.92 12.80 -10.36
CA ARG A 24 48.13 12.00 -11.56
C ARG A 24 47.80 12.84 -12.78
N ARG A 25 48.85 12.96 -13.58
CA ARG A 25 49.00 13.62 -14.87
C ARG A 25 47.73 13.50 -15.73
N ALA A 26 47.26 14.65 -16.20
CA ALA A 26 46.27 14.75 -17.25
C ALA A 26 46.81 14.08 -18.52
N SER A 27 46.31 12.89 -18.84
CA SER A 27 46.37 12.38 -20.21
C SER A 27 45.21 13.00 -20.97
N CYS A 28 45.49 13.99 -21.82
CA CYS A 28 44.57 14.42 -22.86
C CYS A 28 44.39 13.27 -23.86
N ARG A 29 43.46 12.35 -23.58
CA ARG A 29 42.82 11.58 -24.65
C ARG A 29 41.95 12.60 -25.38
N GLY A 30 42.19 12.76 -26.68
CA GLY A 30 41.43 13.66 -27.56
C GLY A 30 39.93 13.40 -27.45
N PRO A 31 39.08 14.28 -28.02
CA PRO A 31 37.64 14.06 -28.02
C PRO A 31 37.37 12.72 -28.70
N ALA A 32 37.19 11.66 -27.89
CA ALA A 32 36.54 10.46 -28.33
C ALA A 32 35.20 10.99 -28.79
N GLY A 33 35.01 11.02 -30.11
CA GLY A 33 33.81 11.59 -30.69
C GLY A 33 32.64 10.95 -29.99
N ASP A 34 31.97 11.74 -29.15
CA ASP A 34 30.63 11.49 -28.67
C ASP A 34 29.81 11.42 -29.96
N ARG A 35 29.78 10.23 -30.57
CA ARG A 35 28.91 9.93 -31.71
C ARG A 35 27.53 10.05 -31.13
N GLY A 36 26.96 11.21 -31.43
CA GLY A 36 25.96 11.86 -30.62
C GLY A 36 24.78 10.94 -30.34
N LEU A 37 24.42 10.87 -29.07
CA LEU A 37 23.02 11.13 -28.74
C LEU A 37 22.69 12.48 -29.38
N SER A 38 22.14 12.46 -30.60
CA SER A 38 21.55 13.66 -31.16
C SER A 38 20.56 14.14 -30.11
N THR A 39 20.67 15.38 -29.65
CA THR A 39 19.73 15.96 -28.68
C THR A 39 18.28 15.73 -29.11
N VAL A 40 18.04 15.67 -30.43
CA VAL A 40 16.78 15.28 -31.07
C VAL A 40 16.31 13.86 -30.69
N GLU A 41 17.18 12.84 -30.67
CA GLU A 41 16.80 11.48 -30.28
C GLU A 41 16.36 11.43 -28.81
N VAL A 42 17.08 12.11 -27.92
CA VAL A 42 16.73 12.17 -26.49
C VAL A 42 15.44 12.95 -26.26
N VAL A 43 15.23 14.06 -26.98
CA VAL A 43 14.00 14.86 -26.89
C VAL A 43 12.78 14.05 -27.34
N ILE A 44 12.94 13.13 -28.30
CA ILE A 44 11.86 12.23 -28.73
C ILE A 44 11.70 11.05 -27.76
N LEU A 45 12.80 10.50 -27.22
CA LEU A 45 12.76 9.33 -26.33
C LEU A 45 12.28 9.67 -24.91
N ALA A 46 12.66 10.85 -24.39
CA ALA A 46 12.31 11.30 -23.05
C ALA A 46 10.80 11.27 -22.75
N PRO A 47 9.91 11.84 -23.58
CA PRO A 47 8.47 11.77 -23.32
C PRO A 47 7.93 10.34 -23.35
N VAL A 48 8.49 9.45 -24.16
CA VAL A 48 8.10 8.03 -24.20
C VAL A 48 8.47 7.34 -22.90
N ILE A 49 9.67 7.59 -22.37
CA ILE A 49 10.11 7.04 -21.08
C ILE A 49 9.25 7.59 -19.94
N ILE A 50 8.96 8.90 -19.93
CA ILE A 50 8.09 9.52 -18.92
C ILE A 50 6.70 8.90 -18.96
N LEU A 51 6.11 8.75 -20.16
CA LEU A 51 4.81 8.10 -20.33
C LEU A 51 4.84 6.66 -19.80
N PHE A 52 5.89 5.91 -20.12
CA PHE A 52 6.07 4.55 -19.62
C PHE A 52 6.15 4.50 -18.09
N ILE A 53 6.92 5.39 -17.46
CA ILE A 53 6.99 5.50 -15.99
C ILE A 53 5.61 5.85 -15.39
N LEU A 54 4.88 6.80 -15.98
CA LEU A 54 3.54 7.16 -15.52
C LEU A 54 2.57 5.97 -15.57
N VAL A 55 2.64 5.17 -16.64
CA VAL A 55 1.85 3.94 -16.76
C VAL A 55 2.22 2.93 -15.68
N LEU A 56 3.51 2.72 -15.40
CA LEU A 56 3.96 1.82 -14.33
C LEU A 56 3.47 2.28 -12.95
N VAL A 57 3.54 3.57 -12.66
CA VAL A 57 3.03 4.14 -11.40
C VAL A 57 1.51 3.98 -11.30
N ALA A 58 0.78 4.23 -12.39
CA ALA A 58 -0.66 4.03 -12.43
C ALA A 58 -1.05 2.57 -12.15
N PHE A 59 -0.36 1.61 -12.77
CA PHE A 59 -0.57 0.18 -12.49
C PHE A 59 -0.21 -0.18 -11.05
N GLY A 60 0.89 0.36 -10.50
CA GLY A 60 1.26 0.16 -9.09
C GLY A 60 0.13 0.57 -8.15
N GLN A 61 -0.39 1.80 -8.31
CA GLN A 61 -1.50 2.30 -7.49
C GLN A 61 -2.78 1.48 -7.65
N LEU A 62 -3.08 0.99 -8.86
CA LEU A 62 -4.23 0.12 -9.11
C LEU A 62 -4.10 -1.22 -8.40
N VAL A 63 -2.92 -1.84 -8.46
CA VAL A 63 -2.65 -3.13 -7.81
C VAL A 63 -2.65 -2.98 -6.29
N ASP A 64 -2.09 -1.90 -5.76
CA ASP A 64 -2.09 -1.61 -4.33
C ASP A 64 -3.54 -1.45 -3.80
N GLY A 65 -4.37 -0.69 -4.50
CA GLY A 65 -5.79 -0.55 -4.16
C GLY A 65 -6.57 -1.87 -4.27
N ARG A 66 -6.29 -2.68 -5.29
CA ARG A 66 -6.90 -4.00 -5.47
C ARG A 66 -6.47 -4.98 -4.36
N GLY A 67 -5.20 -4.99 -4.01
CA GLY A 67 -4.66 -5.80 -2.93
C GLY A 67 -5.27 -5.44 -1.59
N ALA A 68 -5.41 -4.14 -1.31
CA ALA A 68 -6.03 -3.66 -0.08
C ALA A 68 -7.51 -4.08 0.04
N ILE A 69 -8.32 -3.91 -1.01
CA ILE A 69 -9.74 -4.30 -0.96
C ILE A 69 -9.94 -5.82 -0.89
N ASP A 70 -9.09 -6.60 -1.57
CA ASP A 70 -9.11 -8.05 -1.47
C ASP A 70 -8.66 -8.53 -0.07
N GLY A 71 -7.74 -7.82 0.59
CA GLY A 71 -7.36 -8.04 1.99
C GLY A 71 -8.52 -7.73 2.94
N ALA A 72 -9.08 -6.54 2.83
CA ALA A 72 -10.21 -6.09 3.65
C ALA A 72 -11.44 -7.02 3.52
N ALA A 73 -11.74 -7.52 2.32
CA ALA A 73 -12.83 -8.49 2.14
C ALA A 73 -12.57 -9.82 2.88
N ARG A 74 -11.32 -10.29 2.89
CA ARG A 74 -10.92 -11.50 3.63
C ARG A 74 -11.03 -11.30 5.14
N ASP A 75 -10.52 -10.19 5.64
CA ASP A 75 -10.52 -9.88 7.07
C ASP A 75 -11.93 -9.58 7.58
N ALA A 76 -12.77 -8.89 6.80
CA ALA A 76 -14.19 -8.70 7.10
C ALA A 76 -14.96 -10.03 7.15
N ALA A 77 -14.75 -10.92 6.17
CA ALA A 77 -15.40 -12.24 6.15
C ALA A 77 -15.00 -13.07 7.38
N ARG A 78 -13.71 -13.03 7.74
CA ARG A 78 -13.17 -13.75 8.89
C ARG A 78 -13.66 -13.18 10.22
N ALA A 79 -13.69 -11.85 10.37
CA ALA A 79 -14.19 -11.19 11.57
C ALA A 79 -15.68 -11.51 11.80
N GLY A 80 -16.47 -11.54 10.71
CA GLY A 80 -17.89 -11.87 10.77
C GLY A 80 -18.20 -13.35 11.02
N SER A 81 -17.45 -14.27 10.39
CA SER A 81 -17.70 -15.73 10.52
C SER A 81 -17.51 -16.25 11.95
N ILE A 82 -16.67 -15.55 12.73
CA ILE A 82 -16.36 -15.87 14.12
C ILE A 82 -17.52 -15.48 15.08
N GLN A 83 -18.38 -14.54 14.70
CA GLN A 83 -19.47 -14.07 15.59
C GLN A 83 -20.65 -15.05 15.63
N LYS A 84 -21.40 -15.01 16.74
CA LYS A 84 -22.58 -15.86 16.96
C LYS A 84 -23.88 -15.24 16.43
N ASP A 85 -23.98 -13.91 16.48
CA ASP A 85 -25.14 -13.15 16.05
C ASP A 85 -24.89 -12.45 14.72
N HIS A 86 -25.88 -12.45 13.84
CA HIS A 86 -25.78 -11.83 12.51
C HIS A 86 -25.52 -10.32 12.56
N ALA A 87 -26.23 -9.60 13.44
CA ALA A 87 -26.06 -8.17 13.60
C ALA A 87 -24.64 -7.81 14.09
N LEU A 88 -24.10 -8.59 15.04
CA LEU A 88 -22.73 -8.43 15.51
C LEU A 88 -21.74 -8.78 14.40
N ALA A 89 -21.95 -9.87 13.66
CA ALA A 89 -21.11 -10.27 12.54
C ALA A 89 -20.96 -9.15 11.50
N MET A 90 -22.06 -8.52 11.11
CA MET A 90 -22.04 -7.41 10.17
C MET A 90 -21.38 -6.15 10.74
N SER A 91 -21.55 -5.88 12.03
CA SER A 91 -20.90 -4.72 12.68
C SER A 91 -19.38 -4.89 12.78
N GLU A 92 -18.91 -6.10 13.10
CA GLU A 92 -17.49 -6.44 13.18
C GLU A 92 -16.85 -6.50 11.80
N ALA A 93 -17.54 -7.08 10.81
CA ALA A 93 -17.09 -7.10 9.42
C ALA A 93 -16.92 -5.69 8.85
N ARG A 94 -17.86 -4.77 9.15
CA ARG A 94 -17.74 -3.35 8.78
C ARG A 94 -16.55 -2.68 9.45
N ARG A 95 -16.38 -2.89 10.76
CA ARG A 95 -15.28 -2.27 11.51
C ARG A 95 -13.91 -2.72 11.00
N ALA A 96 -13.76 -4.01 10.68
CA ALA A 96 -12.53 -4.54 10.08
C ALA A 96 -12.28 -3.95 8.69
N ALA A 97 -13.29 -3.95 7.81
CA ALA A 97 -13.15 -3.36 6.48
C ALA A 97 -12.82 -1.85 6.54
N GLU A 98 -13.45 -1.10 7.44
CA GLU A 98 -13.19 0.33 7.64
C GLU A 98 -11.77 0.60 8.17
N SER A 99 -11.25 -0.23 9.08
CA SER A 99 -9.88 -0.09 9.55
C SER A 99 -8.84 -0.38 8.46
N ASP A 100 -9.08 -1.40 7.65
CA ASP A 100 -8.14 -1.83 6.60
C ASP A 100 -8.11 -0.83 5.43
N LEU A 101 -9.22 -0.12 5.22
CA LEU A 101 -9.42 0.77 4.07
C LEU A 101 -9.34 2.27 4.41
N ALA A 102 -9.06 2.64 5.66
CA ALA A 102 -9.04 4.03 6.13
C ALA A 102 -8.14 4.95 5.30
N ASP A 103 -6.96 4.47 4.91
CA ASP A 103 -5.98 5.23 4.13
C ASP A 103 -6.16 5.07 2.61
N VAL A 104 -6.85 4.01 2.18
CA VAL A 104 -6.99 3.64 0.75
C VAL A 104 -8.22 4.28 0.11
N CYS A 105 -9.35 4.30 0.81
CA CYS A 105 -10.62 4.75 0.25
C CYS A 105 -10.86 6.25 0.49
N SER A 106 -11.40 6.96 -0.51
CA SER A 106 -11.74 8.39 -0.44
C SER A 106 -13.12 8.68 0.15
N GLY A 107 -13.91 7.66 0.48
CA GLY A 107 -15.30 7.79 0.92
C GLY A 107 -15.77 6.62 1.80
N PRO A 108 -17.09 6.47 2.00
CA PRO A 108 -17.63 5.43 2.86
C PRO A 108 -17.35 4.04 2.30
N VAL A 109 -16.99 3.11 3.18
CA VAL A 109 -16.85 1.69 2.85
C VAL A 109 -18.22 1.03 2.94
N SER A 110 -18.64 0.36 1.86
CA SER A 110 -19.89 -0.40 1.83
C SER A 110 -19.58 -1.89 1.99
N VAL A 111 -20.12 -2.51 3.04
CA VAL A 111 -20.01 -3.94 3.30
C VAL A 111 -21.40 -4.57 3.26
N VAL A 112 -21.59 -5.50 2.34
CA VAL A 112 -22.86 -6.19 2.10
C VAL A 112 -22.62 -7.69 2.20
N GLN A 113 -23.44 -8.38 3.01
CA GLN A 113 -23.46 -9.83 3.01
C GLN A 113 -24.15 -10.32 1.75
N THR A 114 -23.51 -11.23 1.02
CA THR A 114 -24.09 -11.84 -0.19
C THR A 114 -24.45 -13.31 0.01
N SER A 115 -24.18 -13.90 1.19
CA SER A 115 -24.63 -15.25 1.51
C SER A 115 -26.14 -15.27 1.81
N SER A 116 -26.80 -16.36 1.42
CA SER A 116 -28.23 -16.58 1.61
C SER A 116 -28.64 -16.81 3.07
N GLY A 117 -27.71 -17.25 3.92
CA GLY A 117 -27.94 -17.51 5.34
C GLY A 117 -26.77 -17.14 6.26
N PHE A 118 -27.06 -17.14 7.56
CA PHE A 118 -26.09 -17.07 8.67
C PHE A 118 -26.25 -18.27 9.61
N ASN A 119 -26.67 -19.41 9.06
CA ASN A 119 -26.88 -20.64 9.82
C ASN A 119 -25.91 -21.71 9.32
N PRO A 120 -24.97 -22.20 10.14
CA PRO A 120 -23.98 -23.19 9.72
C PRO A 120 -24.60 -24.50 9.23
N ASP A 121 -25.83 -24.82 9.64
CA ASP A 121 -26.54 -26.04 9.24
C ASP A 121 -27.20 -25.93 7.85
N VAL A 122 -27.41 -24.70 7.36
CA VAL A 122 -28.07 -24.42 6.07
C VAL A 122 -27.06 -23.85 5.06
N ASP A 123 -26.24 -22.90 5.50
CA ASP A 123 -25.17 -22.27 4.74
C ASP A 123 -23.91 -22.19 5.62
N PRO A 124 -22.89 -23.04 5.38
CA PRO A 124 -21.68 -23.04 6.19
C PRO A 124 -20.72 -21.90 5.80
N PHE A 125 -21.07 -21.03 4.86
CA PHE A 125 -20.21 -19.94 4.38
C PHE A 125 -20.80 -18.57 4.67
N PHE A 126 -19.99 -17.72 5.30
CA PHE A 126 -20.24 -16.29 5.45
C PHE A 126 -19.53 -15.54 4.33
N THR A 127 -20.31 -15.03 3.37
CA THR A 127 -19.79 -14.31 2.21
C THR A 127 -20.13 -12.83 2.31
N VAL A 128 -19.11 -11.98 2.21
CA VAL A 128 -19.24 -10.53 2.21
C VAL A 128 -18.61 -9.93 0.96
N GLU A 129 -19.23 -8.88 0.47
CA GLU A 129 -18.73 -8.01 -0.57
C GLU A 129 -18.42 -6.64 0.03
N VAL A 130 -17.18 -6.20 -0.16
CA VAL A 130 -16.68 -4.90 0.26
C VAL A 130 -16.48 -4.05 -0.97
N SER A 131 -16.96 -2.82 -0.94
CA SER A 131 -16.81 -1.86 -2.04
C SER A 131 -16.46 -0.47 -1.53
N CYS A 132 -15.58 0.21 -2.26
CA CYS A 132 -15.21 1.60 -1.98
C CYS A 132 -14.66 2.31 -3.22
N GLN A 133 -14.47 3.63 -3.11
CA GLN A 133 -13.76 4.45 -4.09
C GLN A 133 -12.31 4.66 -3.65
N VAL A 134 -11.33 4.37 -4.51
CA VAL A 134 -9.90 4.43 -4.16
C VAL A 134 -9.30 5.82 -4.44
N ARG A 135 -8.43 6.32 -3.54
CA ARG A 135 -7.77 7.64 -3.66
C ARG A 135 -6.67 7.72 -4.75
N GLY A 136 -6.06 6.58 -5.09
CA GLY A 136 -4.73 6.51 -5.71
C GLY A 136 -4.55 7.12 -7.11
N LEU A 137 -5.61 7.37 -7.88
CA LEU A 137 -5.47 8.00 -9.22
C LEU A 137 -5.43 9.54 -9.16
N ALA A 138 -5.94 10.14 -8.09
CA ALA A 138 -5.98 11.60 -7.96
C ALA A 138 -4.58 12.23 -7.87
N THR A 139 -3.58 11.51 -7.35
CA THR A 139 -2.18 11.97 -7.26
C THR A 139 -1.50 12.12 -8.63
N LEU A 140 -2.04 11.47 -9.66
CA LEU A 140 -1.60 11.60 -11.06
C LEU A 140 -2.39 12.68 -11.83
N GLY A 141 -3.23 13.47 -11.15
CA GLY A 141 -4.10 14.47 -11.78
C GLY A 141 -5.29 13.89 -12.55
N LEU A 142 -5.51 12.58 -12.43
CA LEU A 142 -6.64 11.87 -13.02
C LEU A 142 -7.71 11.67 -11.93
N ASP A 143 -8.63 12.62 -11.81
CA ASP A 143 -9.77 12.49 -10.90
C ASP A 143 -10.84 11.57 -11.49
N VAL A 144 -10.51 10.28 -11.60
CA VAL A 144 -11.43 9.25 -12.08
C VAL A 144 -11.91 8.46 -10.86
N PRO A 145 -13.22 8.47 -10.52
CA PRO A 145 -13.76 7.65 -9.46
C PRO A 145 -13.63 6.17 -9.81
N THR A 146 -12.62 5.51 -9.26
CA THR A 146 -12.41 4.07 -9.40
C THR A 146 -13.13 3.34 -8.27
N HIS A 147 -14.38 2.94 -8.55
CA HIS A 147 -15.10 2.02 -7.68
C HIS A 147 -14.49 0.62 -7.82
N LEU A 148 -13.92 0.12 -6.73
CA LEU A 148 -13.47 -1.27 -6.64
C LEU A 148 -14.40 -2.03 -5.70
N SER A 149 -14.68 -3.28 -6.04
CA SER A 149 -15.33 -4.23 -5.14
C SER A 149 -14.58 -5.56 -5.09
N ALA A 150 -14.60 -6.18 -3.92
CA ALA A 150 -14.05 -7.51 -3.69
C ALA A 150 -15.00 -8.33 -2.83
N ARG A 151 -15.05 -9.63 -3.11
CA ARG A 151 -15.89 -10.58 -2.39
C ARG A 151 -15.04 -11.69 -1.81
N PHE A 152 -15.31 -12.06 -0.57
CA PHE A 152 -14.67 -13.22 0.04
C PHE A 152 -15.66 -14.00 0.92
N SER A 153 -15.45 -15.31 0.98
CA SER A 153 -16.24 -16.24 1.78
C SER A 153 -15.38 -16.90 2.84
N SER A 154 -15.83 -16.87 4.10
CA SER A 154 -15.19 -17.57 5.22
C SER A 154 -16.14 -18.62 5.77
N PRO A 155 -15.68 -19.85 6.07
CA PRO A 155 -16.54 -20.85 6.70
C PRO A 155 -16.93 -20.42 8.11
N LEU A 156 -18.19 -20.65 8.46
CA LEU A 156 -18.74 -20.49 9.80
C LEU A 156 -18.26 -21.66 10.65
N ASP A 157 -17.63 -21.39 11.79
CA ASP A 157 -17.16 -22.44 12.69
C ASP A 157 -18.34 -22.93 13.57
N PRO A 158 -18.85 -24.17 13.37
CA PRO A 158 -19.95 -24.69 14.16
C PRO A 158 -19.55 -24.94 15.63
N TYR A 159 -18.28 -25.25 15.90
CA TYR A 159 -17.82 -25.58 17.26
C TYR A 159 -17.78 -24.36 18.18
N ARG A 160 -17.54 -23.16 17.64
CA ARG A 160 -17.56 -21.93 18.43
C ARG A 160 -18.98 -21.47 18.81
N ARG A 161 -20.00 -21.95 18.10
CA ARG A 161 -21.39 -21.52 18.28
C ARG A 161 -22.17 -22.38 19.27
N SER A 162 -21.81 -23.65 19.40
CA SER A 162 -22.46 -24.59 20.31
C SER A 162 -21.99 -24.51 21.77
N ALA A 163 -20.86 -23.82 22.04
CA ALA A 163 -20.28 -23.61 23.37
C ALA A 163 -20.82 -22.38 24.10
#